data_AF-A0A1S2KCF0-F1
#
_entry.id   AF-A0A1S2KCF0-F1
#
_cell.length_a   1.000
_cell.length_b   1.000
_cell.length_c   1.000
_cell.angle_alpha   90.00
_cell.angle_beta   90.00
_cell.angle_gamma   90.00
#
_symmetry.space_group_name_H-M   'P 1'
#
loop_
_entity.id
_entity.type
_entity.pdbx_description
1 polymer ?
#
loop_
_entity_poly.entity_id
_entity_poly.type
_entity_poly.pdbx_seq_one_letter_code
_entity_poly.pdbx_strand_id
1 'polypeptide(L)'
;MSRNNRRGRGQRQRRPQRHKDVLHTRGGHRANDFRCAFCRLDVSLDAPGTAHRNHCPNCLASLHVDRRIPGDRDADCRGLMEALGMSVRRDGEWMIIHQCASCGELSANRIAGDDNPLALVRLALRPLADPQRASRALLTLWPGHGTP
;
A
#
# COMPACT_ATOMS: atom_id res chain seq x y z
N MET A 1 -27.63 47.53 -21.42
CA MET A 1 -26.64 47.32 -20.34
C MET A 1 -27.28 46.41 -19.28
N SER A 2 -27.14 45.09 -19.39
CA SER A 2 -26.43 44.18 -18.43
C SER A 2 -26.32 44.73 -17.00
N ARG A 3 -26.63 43.99 -15.92
CA ARG A 3 -26.02 42.70 -15.54
C ARG A 3 -26.92 41.89 -14.59
N ASN A 4 -27.00 40.59 -14.87
CA ASN A 4 -27.64 39.55 -14.07
C ASN A 4 -26.59 38.94 -13.12
N ASN A 5 -26.87 38.85 -11.81
CA ASN A 5 -25.90 38.39 -10.80
C ASN A 5 -26.34 37.06 -10.18
N ARG A 6 -25.88 35.93 -10.74
CA ARG A 6 -26.00 34.60 -10.12
C ARG A 6 -24.61 34.08 -9.78
N ARG A 7 -24.33 34.02 -8.47
CA ARG A 7 -23.05 33.60 -7.89
C ARG A 7 -22.81 32.10 -8.11
N GLY A 8 -21.60 31.79 -8.55
CA GLY A 8 -21.16 30.46 -8.98
C GLY A 8 -21.11 29.43 -7.85
N ARG A 9 -21.76 28.30 -8.09
CA ARG A 9 -21.62 27.07 -7.31
C ARG A 9 -20.37 26.37 -7.83
N GLY A 10 -19.28 26.40 -7.07
CA GLY A 10 -18.01 25.78 -7.40
C GLY A 10 -18.15 24.29 -7.66
N GLN A 11 -18.18 23.91 -8.94
CA GLN A 11 -18.04 22.53 -9.38
C GLN A 11 -16.60 22.10 -9.12
N ARG A 12 -16.38 21.34 -8.03
CA ARG A 12 -15.16 20.53 -7.88
C ARG A 12 -15.17 19.52 -9.02
N GLN A 13 -14.49 19.85 -10.12
CA GLN A 13 -14.26 18.94 -11.23
C GLN A 13 -13.56 17.69 -10.67
N ARG A 14 -14.30 16.58 -10.58
CA ARG A 14 -13.73 15.27 -10.31
C ARG A 14 -12.74 15.00 -11.43
N ARG A 15 -11.45 14.98 -11.10
CA ARG A 15 -10.39 14.65 -12.05
C ARG A 15 -10.72 13.25 -12.59
N PRO A 16 -10.99 13.09 -13.90
CA PRO A 16 -11.33 11.78 -14.44
C PRO A 16 -10.14 10.84 -14.26
N GLN A 17 -10.40 9.64 -13.73
CA GLN A 17 -9.40 8.60 -13.60
C GLN A 17 -8.88 8.29 -15.00
N ARG A 18 -7.58 8.53 -15.23
CA ARG A 18 -6.95 8.36 -16.54
C ARG A 18 -7.02 6.87 -16.89
N HIS A 19 -7.81 6.52 -17.90
CA HIS A 19 -7.84 5.15 -18.42
C HIS A 19 -6.46 4.81 -18.96
N LYS A 20 -5.85 3.75 -18.42
CA LYS A 20 -4.57 3.23 -18.90
C LYS A 20 -4.90 2.05 -19.81
N ASP A 21 -4.42 2.09 -21.05
CA ASP A 21 -4.64 1.00 -22.00
C ASP A 21 -3.93 -0.26 -21.49
N VAL A 22 -4.73 -1.23 -21.06
CA VAL A 22 -4.27 -2.55 -20.68
C VAL A 22 -4.21 -3.37 -21.97
N LEU A 23 -3.03 -3.47 -22.56
CA LEU A 23 -2.77 -4.40 -23.67
C LEU A 23 -2.86 -5.82 -23.12
N HIS A 24 -4.05 -6.41 -23.17
CA HIS A 24 -4.23 -7.84 -23.00
C HIS A 24 -3.71 -8.54 -24.27
N THR A 25 -2.42 -8.85 -24.29
CA THR A 25 -1.88 -9.79 -25.27
C THR A 25 -2.43 -11.18 -24.93
N ARG A 26 -3.20 -11.71 -25.87
CA ARG A 26 -3.85 -13.03 -25.82
C ARG A 26 -2.80 -14.14 -25.66
N GLY A 27 -2.97 -14.98 -24.65
CA GLY A 27 -2.35 -16.31 -24.58
C GLY A 27 -1.52 -16.58 -23.32
N GLY A 28 -2.06 -17.42 -22.42
CA GLY A 28 -1.28 -18.07 -21.37
C GLY A 28 -1.71 -17.72 -19.95
N HIS A 29 -2.74 -18.40 -19.45
CA HIS A 29 -2.96 -18.54 -18.02
C HIS A 29 -1.65 -19.07 -17.38
N ARG A 30 -1.08 -18.33 -16.40
CA ARG A 30 0.06 -18.65 -15.48
C ARG A 30 1.30 -17.74 -15.51
N ALA A 31 1.37 -16.66 -16.31
CA ALA A 31 2.62 -15.86 -16.37
C ALA A 31 2.79 -14.83 -15.24
N ASN A 32 1.72 -14.44 -14.54
CA ASN A 32 1.72 -13.30 -13.62
C ASN A 32 1.24 -13.65 -12.21
N ASP A 33 1.49 -14.86 -11.72
CA ASP A 33 1.18 -15.23 -10.34
C ASP A 33 2.48 -15.36 -9.54
N PHE A 34 2.43 -15.10 -8.23
CA PHE A 34 3.52 -15.42 -7.32
C PHE A 34 3.02 -16.24 -6.13
N ARG A 35 3.90 -17.09 -5.61
CA ARG A 35 3.62 -17.83 -4.38
C ARG A 35 4.10 -17.03 -3.17
N CYS A 36 3.20 -16.73 -2.25
CA CYS A 36 3.52 -15.95 -1.05
C CYS A 36 4.60 -16.66 -0.21
N ALA A 37 5.69 -15.93 0.10
CA ALA A 37 6.79 -16.46 0.91
C ALA A 37 6.40 -16.76 2.37
N PHE A 38 5.34 -16.12 2.89
CA PHE A 38 4.86 -16.31 4.26
C PHE A 38 3.79 -17.40 4.37
N CYS A 39 2.62 -17.21 3.74
CA CYS A 39 1.48 -18.12 3.89
C CYS A 39 1.33 -19.15 2.76
N ARG A 40 2.22 -19.13 1.76
CA ARG A 40 2.27 -20.10 0.64
C ARG A 40 1.08 -20.09 -0.32
N LEU A 41 0.14 -19.15 -0.17
CA LEU A 41 -0.95 -18.90 -1.12
C LEU A 41 -0.38 -18.50 -2.50
N ASP A 42 -0.93 -19.05 -3.56
CA ASP A 42 -0.68 -18.59 -4.93
C ASP A 42 -1.54 -17.34 -5.21
N VAL A 43 -0.88 -16.25 -5.59
CA VAL A 43 -1.45 -14.91 -5.65
C VAL A 43 -1.33 -14.37 -7.06
N SER A 44 -2.47 -13.95 -7.63
CA SER A 44 -2.53 -13.21 -8.88
C SER A 44 -1.91 -11.81 -8.72
N LEU A 45 -1.06 -11.41 -9.67
CA LEU A 45 -0.60 -10.03 -9.79
C LEU A 45 -1.68 -9.11 -10.38
N ASP A 46 -2.68 -9.66 -11.09
CA ASP A 46 -3.86 -8.91 -11.49
C ASP A 46 -4.76 -8.69 -10.26
N ALA A 47 -4.91 -7.43 -9.87
CA ALA A 47 -5.59 -7.02 -8.66
C ALA A 47 -6.31 -5.68 -8.89
N PRO A 48 -7.59 -5.54 -8.51
CA PRO A 48 -8.33 -4.30 -8.69
C PRO A 48 -7.65 -3.13 -8.00
N GLY A 49 -7.50 -2.01 -8.71
CA GLY A 49 -7.00 -0.76 -8.13
C GLY A 49 -5.48 -0.63 -8.03
N THR A 50 -4.68 -1.63 -8.42
CA THR A 50 -3.21 -1.55 -8.50
C THR A 50 -2.66 -2.19 -9.77
N ALA A 51 -1.66 -1.57 -10.39
CA ALA A 51 -0.95 -2.15 -11.54
C ALA A 51 0.24 -3.04 -11.13
N HIS A 52 0.70 -2.92 -9.88
CA HIS A 52 1.89 -3.59 -9.37
C HIS A 52 1.59 -4.11 -7.97
N ARG A 53 0.92 -5.27 -7.89
CA ARG A 53 0.75 -5.97 -6.63
C ARG A 53 2.10 -6.51 -6.15
N ASN A 54 2.38 -6.25 -4.87
CA ASN A 54 3.63 -6.67 -4.21
C ASN A 54 3.39 -7.48 -2.93
N HIS A 55 2.15 -7.52 -2.43
CA HIS A 55 1.78 -8.23 -1.22
C HIS A 55 0.70 -9.28 -1.46
N CYS A 56 0.64 -10.25 -0.58
CA CYS A 56 -0.41 -11.25 -0.57
C CYS A 56 -1.73 -10.64 -0.03
N PRO A 57 -2.88 -10.82 -0.69
CA PRO A 57 -4.16 -10.31 -0.18
C PRO A 57 -4.57 -10.92 1.15
N ASN A 58 -4.16 -12.17 1.43
CA ASN A 58 -4.59 -12.90 2.62
C ASN A 58 -3.81 -12.51 3.87
N CYS A 59 -2.47 -12.47 3.78
CA CYS A 59 -1.61 -12.23 4.94
C CYS A 59 -0.90 -10.86 4.90
N LEU A 60 -1.07 -10.09 3.83
CA LEU A 60 -0.47 -8.77 3.60
C LEU A 60 1.06 -8.74 3.56
N ALA A 61 1.74 -9.88 3.66
CA ALA A 61 3.20 -9.96 3.54
C ALA A 61 3.65 -9.70 2.10
N SER A 62 4.78 -9.02 1.95
CA SER A 62 5.43 -8.71 0.68
C SER A 62 6.82 -9.37 0.61
N LEU A 63 7.48 -9.29 -0.54
CA LEU A 63 8.88 -9.66 -0.71
C LEU A 63 9.67 -8.44 -1.16
N HIS A 64 10.87 -8.24 -0.64
CA HIS A 64 11.73 -7.12 -1.01
C HIS A 64 12.40 -7.40 -2.35
N VAL A 65 11.65 -7.15 -3.43
CA VAL A 65 12.12 -7.35 -4.80
C VAL A 65 12.26 -6.03 -5.56
N ASP A 66 11.65 -4.94 -5.10
CA ASP A 66 11.79 -3.63 -5.74
C ASP A 66 12.92 -2.83 -5.06
N ARG A 67 13.72 -2.08 -5.83
CA ARG A 67 14.70 -1.12 -5.28
C ARG A 67 14.01 0.21 -4.98
N ARG A 68 14.09 1.18 -5.90
CA ARG A 68 13.59 2.55 -5.67
C ARG A 68 12.31 2.83 -6.43
N ILE A 69 12.08 2.10 -7.52
CA ILE A 69 10.95 2.32 -8.41
C ILE A 69 9.97 1.17 -8.18
N PRO A 70 8.72 1.43 -7.77
CA PRO A 70 7.72 0.38 -7.60
C PRO A 70 7.57 -0.45 -8.88
N GLY A 71 7.75 -1.77 -8.74
CA GLY A 71 7.71 -2.73 -9.84
C GLY A 71 9.00 -2.87 -10.65
N ASP A 72 10.12 -2.24 -10.28
CA ASP A 72 11.41 -2.43 -10.97
C ASP A 72 11.98 -3.85 -10.83
N ARG A 73 11.62 -4.57 -9.76
CA ARG A 73 12.10 -5.94 -9.46
C ARG A 73 13.62 -6.08 -9.38
N ASP A 74 14.32 -4.97 -9.08
CA ASP A 74 15.79 -4.89 -9.13
C ASP A 74 16.49 -5.14 -7.79
N ALA A 75 15.79 -5.51 -6.71
CA ALA A 75 16.40 -5.69 -5.40
C ALA A 75 16.98 -7.11 -5.19
N ASP A 76 18.26 -7.15 -4.81
CA ASP A 76 18.98 -8.40 -4.51
C ASP A 76 18.62 -8.99 -3.13
N CYS A 77 18.04 -8.17 -2.23
CA CYS A 77 17.76 -8.54 -0.85
C CYS A 77 16.79 -9.73 -0.75
N ARG A 78 15.66 -9.65 -1.45
CA ARG A 78 14.60 -10.69 -1.47
C ARG A 78 14.11 -11.11 -0.08
N GLY A 79 14.33 -10.28 0.93
CA GLY A 79 13.88 -10.51 2.29
C GLY A 79 12.36 -10.43 2.41
N LEU A 80 11.79 -11.20 3.33
CA LEU A 80 10.36 -11.10 3.65
C LEU A 80 10.08 -9.70 4.20
N MET A 81 9.00 -9.08 3.73
CA MET A 81 8.54 -7.80 4.25
C MET A 81 7.25 -7.95 5.04
N GLU A 82 7.30 -7.57 6.32
CA GLU A 82 6.15 -7.54 7.22
C GLU A 82 5.34 -6.27 7.00
N ALA A 83 4.01 -6.37 7.05
CA ALA A 83 3.13 -5.21 7.10
C ALA A 83 3.17 -4.59 8.50
N LEU A 84 3.70 -3.37 8.60
CA LEU A 84 3.82 -2.63 9.86
C LEU A 84 2.58 -1.80 10.19
N GLY A 85 1.94 -1.24 9.17
CA GLY A 85 0.79 -0.36 9.36
C GLY A 85 0.19 0.12 8.04
N MET A 86 -0.69 1.11 8.14
CA MET A 86 -1.38 1.70 7.00
C MET A 86 -1.19 3.21 7.00
N SER A 87 -1.15 3.81 5.82
CA SER A 87 -1.14 5.27 5.64
C SER A 87 -2.10 5.67 4.52
N VAL A 88 -2.48 6.94 4.49
CA VAL A 88 -3.32 7.52 3.44
C VAL A 88 -2.56 8.64 2.77
N ARG A 89 -2.44 8.57 1.45
CA ARG A 89 -1.84 9.63 0.64
C ARG A 89 -2.79 10.82 0.53
N ARG A 90 -2.26 11.98 0.11
CA ARG A 90 -3.07 13.21 -0.05
C ARG A 90 -4.21 13.08 -1.07
N ASP A 91 -4.08 12.17 -2.02
CA ASP A 91 -5.09 11.85 -3.03
C ASP A 91 -6.15 10.86 -2.53
N GLY A 92 -6.07 10.42 -1.27
CA GLY A 92 -7.02 9.50 -0.64
C GLY A 92 -6.68 8.02 -0.83
N GLU A 93 -5.54 7.72 -1.47
CA GLU A 93 -5.11 6.35 -1.72
C GLU A 93 -4.54 5.72 -0.44
N TRP A 94 -5.07 4.55 -0.09
CA TRP A 94 -4.64 3.80 1.08
C TRP A 94 -3.45 2.90 0.73
N MET A 95 -2.46 2.92 1.62
CA MET A 95 -1.19 2.24 1.44
C MET A 95 -0.91 1.35 2.65
N ILE A 96 -0.36 0.18 2.39
CA ILE A 96 0.28 -0.67 3.40
C ILE A 96 1.74 -0.25 3.49
N ILE A 97 2.23 -0.03 4.71
CA ILE A 97 3.65 0.20 4.99
C ILE A 97 4.29 -1.14 5.33
N HIS A 98 5.28 -1.52 4.53
CA HIS A 98 6.04 -2.75 4.69
C HIS A 98 7.46 -2.45 5.18
N GLN A 99 8.01 -3.32 6.04
CA GLN A 99 9.42 -3.29 6.42
C GLN A 99 10.09 -4.61 6.07
N CYS A 100 11.24 -4.54 5.40
CA CYS A 100 12.06 -5.71 5.13
C CYS A 100 12.70 -6.23 6.43
N ALA A 101 12.44 -7.49 6.78
CA ALA A 101 13.04 -8.13 7.95
C ALA A 101 14.56 -8.32 7.82
N SER A 102 15.10 -8.33 6.60
CA SER A 102 16.52 -8.57 6.33
C SER A 102 17.37 -7.31 6.33
N CYS A 103 16.86 -6.20 5.80
CA CYS A 103 17.64 -4.95 5.64
C CYS A 103 16.99 -3.70 6.24
N GLY A 104 15.77 -3.80 6.78
CA GLY A 104 15.06 -2.69 7.44
C GLY A 104 14.39 -1.67 6.50
N GLU A 105 14.60 -1.77 5.19
CA GLU A 105 14.01 -0.86 4.18
C GLU A 105 12.48 -0.81 4.27
N LEU A 106 11.93 0.39 4.08
CA LEU A 106 10.48 0.62 4.11
C LEU A 106 9.93 0.79 2.68
N SER A 107 8.77 0.19 2.43
CA SER A 107 8.03 0.42 1.18
C SER A 107 6.56 0.71 1.45
N ALA A 108 5.93 1.45 0.55
CA ALA A 108 4.51 1.79 0.62
C ALA A 108 3.78 1.22 -0.61
N ASN A 109 3.02 0.15 -0.39
CA ASN A 109 2.29 -0.57 -1.43
C ASN A 109 0.81 -0.23 -1.38
N ARG A 110 0.18 -0.01 -2.53
CA ARG A 110 -1.23 0.37 -2.60
C ARG A 110 -2.10 -0.81 -2.15
N ILE A 111 -3.13 -0.55 -1.35
CA ILE A 111 -4.16 -1.54 -1.00
C ILE A 111 -4.98 -1.87 -2.26
N ALA A 112 -5.08 -3.16 -2.59
CA ALA A 112 -5.87 -3.64 -3.70
C ALA A 112 -7.32 -3.94 -3.26
N GLY A 113 -8.24 -3.93 -4.21
CA GLY A 113 -9.68 -4.12 -3.94
C GLY A 113 -10.06 -5.52 -3.44
N ASP A 114 -9.17 -6.51 -3.60
CA ASP A 114 -9.34 -7.89 -3.14
C ASP A 114 -8.48 -8.22 -1.90
N ASP A 115 -7.85 -7.22 -1.27
CA ASP A 115 -7.13 -7.43 -0.01
C ASP A 115 -8.11 -7.80 1.13
N ASN A 116 -7.70 -8.75 1.97
CA ASN A 116 -8.56 -9.29 3.02
C ASN A 116 -8.92 -8.18 4.05
N PRO A 117 -10.20 -7.79 4.16
CA PRO A 117 -10.60 -6.69 5.02
C PRO A 117 -10.33 -6.96 6.50
N LEU A 118 -10.42 -8.21 6.95
CA LEU A 118 -10.11 -8.57 8.32
C LEU A 118 -8.62 -8.42 8.64
N ALA A 119 -7.75 -8.75 7.68
CA ALA A 119 -6.31 -8.54 7.83
C ALA A 119 -5.96 -7.05 7.91
N LEU A 120 -6.60 -6.22 7.07
CA LEU A 120 -6.44 -4.76 7.07
C LEU A 120 -6.90 -4.13 8.40
N VAL A 121 -8.09 -4.51 8.90
CA VAL A 121 -8.61 -4.01 10.18
C VAL A 121 -7.68 -4.42 11.33
N ARG A 122 -7.20 -5.67 11.36
CA ARG A 122 -6.24 -6.12 12.37
C ARG A 122 -4.93 -5.33 12.32
N LEU A 123 -4.44 -5.02 11.11
CA LEU A 123 -3.25 -4.20 10.93
C LEU A 123 -3.46 -2.78 11.47
N ALA A 124 -4.59 -2.15 11.14
CA ALA A 124 -4.94 -0.81 11.62
C ALA A 124 -5.09 -0.73 13.15
N LEU A 125 -5.61 -1.78 13.78
CA LEU A 125 -5.84 -1.84 15.23
C LEU A 125 -4.62 -2.31 16.03
N ARG A 126 -3.53 -2.76 15.37
CA ARG A 126 -2.34 -3.30 16.05
C ARG A 126 -1.76 -2.37 17.13
N PRO A 127 -1.66 -1.04 16.94
CA PRO A 127 -1.17 -0.14 17.99
C PRO A 127 -2.09 -0.06 19.21
N LEU A 128 -3.39 -0.34 19.06
CA LEU A 128 -4.38 -0.31 20.14
C LEU A 128 -4.41 -1.63 20.92
N ALA A 129 -4.11 -2.75 20.25
CA ALA A 129 -4.08 -4.07 20.85
C ALA A 129 -2.83 -4.29 21.74
N ASP A 130 -1.73 -3.58 21.48
CA ASP A 130 -0.51 -3.59 22.30
C ASP A 130 -0.02 -2.16 22.60
N PRO A 131 -0.54 -1.53 23.66
CA PRO A 131 -0.18 -0.15 24.02
C PRO A 131 1.31 0.02 24.36
N GLN A 132 1.98 -1.05 24.80
CA GLN A 132 3.41 -1.00 25.15
C GLN A 132 4.31 -0.92 23.91
N ARG A 133 3.86 -1.43 22.76
CA ARG A 133 4.56 -1.20 21.48
C ARG A 133 4.32 0.19 20.91
N ALA A 134 3.12 0.72 21.05
CA ALA A 134 2.77 2.05 20.56
C ALA A 134 3.60 3.14 21.27
N SER A 135 3.76 3.05 22.59
CA SER A 135 4.58 3.99 23.37
C SER A 135 6.06 3.94 22.99
N ARG A 136 6.63 2.75 22.77
CA ARG A 136 8.02 2.60 22.32
C ARG A 136 8.25 3.19 20.92
N ALA A 137 7.34 2.95 19.96
CA ALA A 137 7.43 3.50 18.61
C ALA A 137 7.37 5.04 18.61
N LEU A 138 6.47 5.63 19.42
CA LEU A 138 6.37 7.08 19.59
C LEU A 138 7.64 7.69 20.20
N LEU A 139 8.22 7.05 21.21
CA LEU A 139 9.47 7.51 21.84
C LEU A 139 10.67 7.45 20.89
N THR A 140 10.73 6.48 19.99
CA THR A 140 11.79 6.41 18.95
C THR A 140 11.60 7.39 17.80
N LEU A 141 10.37 7.81 17.51
CA LEU A 141 10.06 8.73 16.40
C LEU A 141 9.94 10.20 16.83
N TRP A 142 9.91 10.48 18.14
CA TRP A 142 9.89 11.82 18.72
C TRP A 142 11.14 12.05 19.59
N PRO A 143 12.32 12.36 19.01
CA PRO A 143 13.45 12.81 19.78
C PRO A 143 13.22 14.27 20.20
N GLY A 144 12.69 14.46 21.41
CA GLY A 144 12.83 15.70 22.18
C GLY A 144 11.61 16.62 22.19
N HIS A 145 10.93 16.66 23.34
CA HIS A 145 10.85 17.89 24.14
C HIS A 145 10.94 17.50 25.61
N GLY A 146 11.74 18.27 26.36
CA GLY A 146 12.30 17.91 27.65
C GLY A 146 11.30 17.55 28.75
N THR A 147 11.79 16.73 29.66
CA THR A 147 11.27 16.59 31.02
C THR A 147 11.34 17.92 31.78
N PRO A 148 10.42 18.16 32.75
CA PRO A 148 10.22 19.44 33.42
C PRO A 148 11.44 19.96 34.18
#